data_AF-A0A7Z1DU41-F1
#
_entry.id   AF-A0A7Z1DU41-F1
#
_cell.length_a   1.000
_cell.length_b   1.000
_cell.length_c   1.000
_cell.angle_alpha   90.00
_cell.angle_beta   90.00
_cell.angle_gamma   90.00
#
_symmetry.space_group_name_H-M   'P 1'
#
loop_
_entity.id
_entity.type
_entity.pdbx_description
1 polymer ?
#
loop_
_entity_poly.entity_id
_entity_poly.type
_entity_poly.pdbx_seq_one_letter_code
_entity_poly.pdbx_strand_id
1 'polypeptide(L)'
;MKCPSIARSVVIFGLPLLPLLGLSGCASYYTHYAMFPAENSAGESRQVRVHWDSADYPDWWLLSDKSTTMKVETECSERVWRLADDSHDQAGECGDGIRACADPARDTVAGSGQPASGTTACMTVSSPDGAGRIAELGGQFSLRVSCEPAQRQLIRGDEEVNVDYIRSSAVAYTVFARRVPRGSLSARLPAFDESRCKAE
;
A
#
# COMPACT_ATOMS: atom_id res chain seq x y z
N MET A 1 8.90 18.31 -11.83
CA MET A 1 9.98 19.27 -11.52
C MET A 1 10.55 18.87 -10.17
N LYS A 2 11.87 18.60 -10.07
CA LYS A 2 12.53 18.26 -8.79
C LYS A 2 12.63 19.54 -7.94
N CYS A 3 12.25 19.47 -6.67
CA CYS A 3 12.46 20.59 -5.75
C CYS A 3 13.98 20.81 -5.56
N PRO A 4 14.50 22.03 -5.71
CA PRO A 4 15.93 22.28 -5.51
C PRO A 4 16.27 22.16 -4.01
N SER A 5 17.29 21.38 -3.69
CA SER A 5 17.91 21.35 -2.36
C SER A 5 18.79 22.60 -2.23
N ILE A 6 18.41 23.53 -1.36
CA ILE A 6 19.20 24.74 -1.10
C ILE A 6 20.21 24.39 0.00
N ALA A 7 21.46 24.14 -0.40
CA ALA A 7 22.57 23.97 0.52
C ALA A 7 22.77 25.25 1.35
N ARG A 8 22.80 25.10 2.68
CA ARG A 8 23.05 26.18 3.64
C ARG A 8 24.46 26.76 3.47
N SER A 9 24.58 27.95 2.90
CA SER A 9 25.69 28.87 3.18
C SER A 9 25.15 30.03 4.01
N VAL A 10 25.42 29.98 5.31
CA VAL A 10 25.15 31.11 6.22
C VAL A 10 26.26 32.14 6.03
N VAL A 11 25.90 33.31 5.51
CA VAL A 11 26.71 34.53 5.68
C VAL A 11 25.76 35.60 6.23
N ILE A 12 25.91 35.88 7.52
CA ILE A 12 25.28 37.00 8.21
C ILE A 12 26.08 38.25 7.84
N PHE A 13 25.47 39.23 7.18
CA PHE A 13 25.63 40.68 7.44
C PHE A 13 24.77 41.48 6.47
N GLY A 14 23.82 42.26 7.00
CA GLY A 14 23.01 43.23 6.26
C GLY A 14 21.66 42.68 5.80
N LEU A 15 20.58 43.29 6.30
CA LEU A 15 19.19 42.92 6.02
C LEU A 15 18.77 43.40 4.60
N PRO A 16 18.36 42.49 3.70
CA PRO A 16 17.27 42.79 2.80
C PRO A 16 16.09 41.88 3.16
N LEU A 17 14.94 42.50 3.44
CA LEU A 17 13.64 41.88 3.61
C LEU A 17 13.27 41.17 2.27
N LEU A 18 13.65 39.91 2.12
CA LEU A 18 13.27 39.05 0.98
C LEU A 18 11.77 38.70 1.07
N PRO A 19 11.04 38.66 -0.06
CA PRO A 19 9.60 38.48 -0.03
C PRO A 19 9.25 37.05 0.41
N LEU A 20 8.67 36.92 1.59
CA LEU A 20 8.08 35.69 2.16
C LEU A 20 6.76 35.26 1.47
N LEU A 21 6.45 35.82 0.30
CA LEU A 21 5.20 35.61 -0.42
C LEU A 21 5.48 34.81 -1.70
N GLY A 22 5.59 33.49 -1.58
CA GLY A 22 5.74 32.63 -2.76
C GLY A 22 6.18 31.18 -2.53
N LEU A 23 6.53 30.78 -1.30
CA LEU A 23 6.81 29.38 -1.01
C LEU A 23 5.49 28.62 -0.87
N SER A 24 4.79 28.40 -1.99
CA SER A 24 3.91 27.24 -2.08
C SER A 24 4.77 26.01 -1.78
N GLY A 25 4.42 25.26 -0.74
CA GLY A 25 5.16 24.07 -0.36
C GLY A 25 5.25 23.11 -1.54
N CYS A 26 6.45 22.96 -2.12
CA CYS A 26 6.70 22.07 -3.23
C CYS A 26 6.86 20.65 -2.70
N ALA A 27 5.75 19.92 -2.56
CA ALA A 27 5.82 18.49 -2.34
C ALA A 27 6.25 17.77 -3.63
N SER A 28 7.08 16.74 -3.49
CA SER A 28 7.41 15.82 -4.58
C SER A 28 6.51 14.61 -4.52
N TYR A 29 5.76 14.34 -5.59
CA TYR A 29 4.77 13.28 -5.62
C TYR A 29 5.30 12.03 -6.32
N TYR A 30 5.07 10.87 -5.71
CA TYR A 30 5.52 9.59 -6.23
C TYR A 30 4.42 8.55 -6.22
N THR A 31 4.42 7.71 -7.25
CA THR A 31 3.68 6.46 -7.27
C THR A 31 4.65 5.33 -6.95
N HIS A 32 4.23 4.47 -6.04
CA HIS A 32 4.97 3.28 -5.64
C HIS A 32 4.18 2.05 -6.05
N TYR A 33 4.85 1.07 -6.66
CA TYR A 33 4.18 -0.16 -7.05
C TYR A 33 5.11 -1.37 -7.18
N ALA A 34 4.54 -2.55 -6.96
CA ALA A 34 5.15 -3.84 -7.25
C ALA A 34 4.10 -4.75 -7.91
N MET A 35 4.54 -5.66 -8.77
CA MET A 35 3.75 -6.79 -9.23
C MET A 35 4.61 -8.04 -9.13
N PHE A 36 4.11 -9.09 -8.48
CA PHE A 36 4.84 -10.31 -8.24
C PHE A 36 3.91 -11.53 -8.29
N PRO A 37 4.43 -12.71 -8.67
CA PRO A 37 3.65 -13.94 -8.64
C PRO A 37 3.47 -14.43 -7.20
N ALA A 38 2.26 -14.87 -6.86
CA ALA A 38 1.94 -15.56 -5.62
C ALA A 38 0.74 -16.49 -5.83
N GLU A 39 0.52 -17.42 -4.91
CA GLU A 39 -0.71 -18.21 -4.88
C GLU A 39 -1.86 -17.39 -4.28
N ASN A 40 -3.09 -17.60 -4.76
CA ASN A 40 -4.30 -17.22 -4.02
C ASN A 40 -4.66 -18.28 -2.97
N SER A 41 -5.74 -18.09 -2.19
CA SER A 41 -6.13 -19.08 -1.17
C SER A 41 -6.54 -20.43 -1.76
N ALA A 42 -6.98 -20.48 -3.01
CA ALA A 42 -7.22 -21.71 -3.76
C ALA A 42 -5.95 -22.47 -4.18
N GLY A 43 -4.76 -21.87 -4.04
CA GLY A 43 -3.48 -22.47 -4.47
C GLY A 43 -3.16 -22.25 -5.96
N GLU A 44 -3.89 -21.35 -6.63
CA GLU A 44 -3.65 -21.01 -8.03
C GLU A 44 -2.59 -19.91 -8.14
N SER A 45 -1.66 -20.06 -9.08
CA SER A 45 -0.67 -19.03 -9.37
C SER A 45 -1.32 -17.82 -10.05
N ARG A 46 -1.20 -16.66 -9.40
CA ARG A 46 -1.77 -15.37 -9.81
C ARG A 46 -0.73 -14.27 -9.71
N GLN A 47 -0.94 -13.16 -10.42
CA GLN A 47 -0.22 -11.93 -10.14
C GLN A 47 -0.84 -11.20 -8.94
N VAL A 48 0.00 -10.65 -8.06
CA VAL A 48 -0.41 -9.74 -7.00
C VAL A 48 0.20 -8.38 -7.27
N ARG A 49 -0.63 -7.33 -7.22
CA ARG A 49 -0.21 -5.95 -7.39
C ARG A 49 -0.34 -5.20 -6.07
N VAL A 50 0.74 -4.54 -5.67
CA VAL A 50 0.75 -3.63 -4.53
C VAL A 50 1.02 -2.23 -5.04
N HIS A 51 0.28 -1.23 -4.57
CA HIS A 51 0.55 0.15 -4.92
C HIS A 51 0.08 1.17 -3.88
N TRP A 52 0.77 2.31 -3.84
CA TRP A 52 0.36 3.48 -3.08
C TRP A 52 0.96 4.73 -3.69
N ASP A 53 0.47 5.86 -3.21
CA ASP A 53 0.85 7.17 -3.66
C ASP A 53 1.39 7.96 -2.46
N SER A 54 2.46 8.75 -2.66
CA SER A 54 3.10 9.56 -1.62
C SER A 54 3.33 10.99 -2.05
N ALA A 55 3.52 11.86 -1.06
CA ALA A 55 3.94 13.24 -1.18
C ALA A 55 5.06 13.49 -0.16
N ASP A 56 6.27 13.70 -0.67
CA ASP A 56 7.47 13.98 0.12
C ASP A 56 7.64 15.49 0.23
N TYR A 57 7.63 16.00 1.45
CA TYR A 57 7.90 17.38 1.75
C TYR A 57 9.38 17.57 2.08
N PRO A 58 9.98 18.71 1.73
CA PRO A 58 11.34 19.01 2.17
C PRO A 58 11.44 19.06 3.70
N ASP A 59 12.58 18.65 4.25
CA ASP A 59 12.83 18.63 5.71
C ASP A 59 12.63 19.99 6.41
N TRP A 60 12.72 21.10 5.68
CA TRP A 60 12.51 22.46 6.21
C TRP A 60 11.04 22.87 6.28
N TRP A 61 10.13 22.06 5.75
CA TRP A 61 8.69 22.32 5.73
C TRP A 61 8.00 21.81 7.00
N LEU A 62 6.91 22.47 7.39
CA LEU A 62 6.19 22.18 8.65
C LEU A 62 5.32 20.90 8.57
N LEU A 63 4.97 20.45 7.36
CA LEU A 63 4.16 19.25 7.16
C LEU A 63 5.06 18.04 6.97
N SER A 64 4.72 16.95 7.65
CA SER A 64 5.33 15.63 7.43
C SER A 64 4.84 15.00 6.13
N ASP A 65 5.64 14.05 5.63
CA ASP A 65 5.30 13.22 4.48
C ASP A 65 3.95 12.53 4.63
N LYS A 66 3.27 12.44 3.49
CA LYS A 66 1.91 11.89 3.38
C LYS A 66 1.88 10.76 2.37
N SER A 67 0.95 9.86 2.58
CA SER A 67 0.65 8.76 1.66
C SER A 67 -0.85 8.55 1.55
N THR A 68 -1.25 7.88 0.48
CA THR A 68 -2.52 7.14 0.46
C THR A 68 -2.36 5.85 1.24
N THR A 69 -3.49 5.20 1.56
CA THR A 69 -3.48 3.78 1.92
C THR A 69 -2.79 2.95 0.84
N MET A 70 -2.15 1.86 1.23
CA MET A 70 -1.55 0.89 0.33
C MET A 70 -2.60 -0.11 -0.12
N LYS A 71 -2.76 -0.27 -1.44
CA LYS A 71 -3.66 -1.27 -2.00
C LYS A 71 -2.92 -2.55 -2.33
N VAL A 72 -3.52 -3.70 -2.00
CA VAL A 72 -3.09 -5.02 -2.42
C VAL A 72 -4.23 -5.66 -3.19
N GLU A 73 -3.95 -6.06 -4.41
CA GLU A 73 -4.91 -6.61 -5.37
C GLU A 73 -4.37 -7.94 -5.90
N THR A 74 -5.26 -8.92 -6.08
CA THR A 74 -4.91 -10.22 -6.66
C THR A 74 -5.57 -10.32 -8.04
N GLU A 75 -4.83 -10.82 -9.03
CA GLU A 75 -5.33 -11.08 -10.37
C GLU A 75 -6.58 -11.98 -10.31
N CYS A 76 -7.59 -11.62 -11.10
CA CYS A 76 -8.90 -12.28 -11.13
C CYS A 76 -9.70 -12.19 -9.83
N SER A 77 -9.41 -11.21 -8.98
CA SER A 77 -10.14 -10.97 -7.74
C SER A 77 -10.72 -9.57 -7.69
N GLU A 78 -11.96 -9.46 -7.24
CA GLU A 78 -12.57 -8.18 -6.87
C GLU A 78 -12.20 -7.73 -5.44
N ARG A 79 -11.56 -8.59 -4.63
CA ARG A 79 -11.16 -8.23 -3.27
C ARG A 79 -9.94 -7.32 -3.33
N VAL A 80 -10.17 -6.05 -2.99
CA VAL A 80 -9.10 -5.06 -2.78
C VAL A 80 -8.86 -4.90 -1.29
N TRP A 81 -7.65 -5.23 -0.85
CA TRP A 81 -7.16 -4.93 0.48
C TRP A 81 -6.58 -3.53 0.52
N ARG A 82 -6.87 -2.78 1.59
CA ARG A 82 -6.36 -1.43 1.83
C ARG A 82 -5.66 -1.41 3.18
N LEU A 83 -4.33 -1.40 3.16
CA LEU A 83 -3.52 -1.24 4.34
C LEU A 83 -3.35 0.24 4.65
N ALA A 84 -3.45 0.56 5.93
CA ALA A 84 -3.35 1.90 6.48
C ALA A 84 -2.39 1.86 7.68
N ASP A 85 -1.87 3.03 8.04
CA ASP A 85 -1.15 3.27 9.29
C ASP A 85 -1.88 4.36 10.08
N ASP A 86 -1.40 4.68 11.28
CA ASP A 86 -2.07 5.60 12.21
C ASP A 86 -2.21 7.05 11.70
N SER A 87 -1.58 7.38 10.57
CA SER A 87 -1.83 8.65 9.87
C SER A 87 -3.03 8.64 8.91
N HIS A 88 -3.77 7.53 8.85
CA HIS A 88 -4.97 7.34 8.03
C HIS A 88 -6.19 6.99 8.90
N ASP A 89 -7.34 7.60 8.63
CA ASP A 89 -8.60 7.34 9.35
C ASP A 89 -9.08 5.88 9.22
N GLN A 90 -8.59 5.15 8.19
CA GLN A 90 -8.97 3.78 7.87
C GLN A 90 -8.08 2.72 8.53
N ALA A 91 -7.15 3.09 9.42
CA ALA A 91 -6.20 2.15 10.04
C ALA A 91 -6.87 1.03 10.85
N GLY A 92 -8.08 1.29 11.36
CA GLY A 92 -8.80 0.38 12.23
C GLY A 92 -8.05 0.10 13.54
N GLU A 93 -8.63 -0.78 14.37
CA GLU A 93 -8.17 -1.03 15.75
C GLU A 93 -7.46 -2.38 15.90
N CYS A 94 -7.04 -3.01 14.80
CA CYS A 94 -6.46 -4.35 14.80
C CYS A 94 -4.95 -4.43 15.10
N GLY A 95 -4.34 -3.36 15.61
CA GLY A 95 -2.92 -3.29 15.96
C GLY A 95 -2.32 -1.92 15.65
N ASP A 96 -0.98 -1.84 15.64
CA ASP A 96 -0.22 -0.66 15.28
C ASP A 96 0.51 -0.84 13.92
N GLY A 97 1.05 0.24 13.37
CA GLY A 97 1.84 0.21 12.13
C GLY A 97 1.01 0.00 10.87
N ILE A 98 1.65 -0.42 9.78
CA ILE A 98 1.00 -0.60 8.47
C ILE A 98 0.22 -1.92 8.44
N ARG A 99 -1.10 -1.83 8.39
CA ARG A 99 -2.00 -2.97 8.59
C ARG A 99 -3.31 -2.86 7.82
N ALA A 100 -3.96 -4.00 7.58
CA ALA A 100 -5.37 -4.06 7.20
C ALA A 100 -6.12 -5.04 8.11
N CYS A 101 -7.23 -4.57 8.67
CA CYS A 101 -8.08 -5.34 9.57
C CYS A 101 -9.04 -6.24 8.80
N ALA A 102 -9.40 -7.37 9.42
CA ALA A 102 -10.37 -8.31 8.87
C ALA A 102 -11.76 -7.68 8.71
N ASP A 103 -12.48 -8.13 7.69
CA ASP A 103 -13.93 -8.01 7.63
C ASP A 103 -14.55 -9.32 8.17
N PRO A 104 -15.23 -9.30 9.33
CA PRO A 104 -15.78 -10.51 9.94
C PRO A 104 -16.80 -11.26 9.08
N ALA A 105 -17.42 -10.58 8.11
CA ALA A 105 -18.35 -11.22 7.19
C ALA A 105 -17.66 -11.93 6.02
N ARG A 106 -16.35 -11.70 5.81
CA ARG A 106 -15.64 -12.08 4.59
C ARG A 106 -14.34 -12.83 4.82
N ASP A 107 -13.77 -12.76 6.02
CA ASP A 107 -12.43 -13.23 6.30
C ASP A 107 -12.44 -14.20 7.51
N THR A 108 -11.67 -15.29 7.43
CA THR A 108 -11.41 -16.24 8.52
C THR A 108 -9.94 -16.21 8.92
N VAL A 109 -9.64 -16.54 10.17
CA VAL A 109 -8.25 -16.68 10.64
C VAL A 109 -7.65 -17.93 10.01
N ALA A 110 -6.58 -17.75 9.23
CA ALA A 110 -5.98 -18.81 8.44
C ALA A 110 -5.59 -20.01 9.29
N GLY A 111 -5.93 -21.22 8.84
CA GLY A 111 -5.62 -22.48 9.51
C GLY A 111 -6.49 -22.81 10.72
N SER A 112 -7.33 -21.89 11.19
CA SER A 112 -8.29 -22.15 12.27
C SER A 112 -9.73 -22.38 11.77
N GLY A 113 -10.06 -21.86 10.58
CA GLY A 113 -11.43 -21.82 10.03
C GLY A 113 -12.40 -20.95 10.82
N GLN A 114 -11.95 -20.25 11.88
CA GLN A 114 -12.79 -19.37 12.67
C GLN A 114 -12.95 -18.00 11.99
N PRO A 115 -14.13 -17.36 12.09
CA PRO A 115 -14.30 -15.98 11.64
C PRO A 115 -13.25 -15.05 12.24
N ALA A 116 -12.64 -14.21 11.41
CA ALA A 116 -11.71 -13.19 11.88
C ALA A 116 -12.49 -11.99 12.45
N SER A 117 -12.05 -11.47 13.59
CA SER A 117 -12.67 -10.29 14.20
C SER A 117 -12.20 -9.01 13.51
N GLY A 118 -12.94 -7.89 13.64
CA GLY A 118 -12.48 -6.58 13.16
C GLY A 118 -11.20 -6.09 13.83
N THR A 119 -10.83 -6.70 14.97
CA THR A 119 -9.57 -6.48 15.70
C THR A 119 -8.45 -7.42 15.26
N THR A 120 -8.67 -8.28 14.26
CA THR A 120 -7.65 -9.17 13.69
C THR A 120 -6.94 -8.48 12.53
N ALA A 121 -5.62 -8.31 12.61
CA ALA A 121 -4.81 -7.82 11.50
C ALA A 121 -4.60 -8.94 10.46
N CYS A 122 -5.28 -8.83 9.32
CA CYS A 122 -5.20 -9.83 8.25
C CYS A 122 -4.00 -9.61 7.33
N MET A 123 -3.59 -8.37 7.14
CA MET A 123 -2.35 -8.05 6.43
C MET A 123 -1.53 -7.07 7.24
N THR A 124 -0.23 -7.32 7.35
CA THR A 124 0.72 -6.38 7.97
C THR A 124 1.94 -6.20 7.08
N VAL A 125 2.51 -5.00 7.12
CA VAL A 125 3.75 -4.67 6.43
C VAL A 125 4.82 -4.32 7.44
N SER A 126 6.02 -4.83 7.22
CA SER A 126 7.22 -4.46 7.96
C SER A 126 8.36 -4.15 6.99
N SER A 127 9.23 -3.22 7.35
CA SER A 127 10.39 -2.84 6.54
C SER A 127 11.69 -3.22 7.26
N PRO A 128 12.76 -3.58 6.52
CA PRO A 128 14.08 -3.78 7.12
C PRO A 128 14.56 -2.58 7.95
N ASP A 129 14.17 -1.37 7.55
CA ASP A 129 14.55 -0.12 8.21
C ASP A 129 13.60 0.29 9.35
N GLY A 130 12.61 -0.56 9.68
CA GLY A 130 11.67 -0.31 10.77
C GLY A 130 10.58 0.72 10.49
N ALA A 131 10.34 1.07 9.22
CA ALA A 131 9.30 2.03 8.84
C ALA A 131 7.92 1.60 9.36
N GLY A 132 7.31 2.45 10.20
CA GLY A 132 5.98 2.24 10.78
C GLY A 132 4.86 2.92 9.99
N ARG A 133 5.21 3.78 9.03
CA ARG A 133 4.27 4.54 8.19
C ARG A 133 4.52 4.29 6.71
N ILE A 134 3.44 4.27 5.93
CA ILE A 134 3.46 4.03 4.48
C ILE A 134 4.25 5.12 3.75
N ALA A 135 4.19 6.37 4.23
CA ALA A 135 4.95 7.48 3.67
C ALA A 135 6.47 7.30 3.79
N GLU A 136 6.93 6.55 4.79
CA GLU A 136 8.35 6.29 5.08
C GLU A 136 8.84 4.98 4.44
N LEU A 137 7.93 4.23 3.79
CA LEU A 137 8.24 2.91 3.29
C LEU A 137 9.18 2.99 2.09
N GLY A 138 10.32 2.29 2.21
CA GLY A 138 11.29 2.14 1.12
C GLY A 138 10.82 1.21 -0.01
N GLY A 139 11.73 0.94 -0.93
CA GLY A 139 11.48 0.04 -2.07
C GLY A 139 11.45 -1.45 -1.72
N GLN A 140 11.74 -1.84 -0.48
CA GLN A 140 11.72 -3.23 -0.03
C GLN A 140 10.97 -3.36 1.29
N PHE A 141 10.05 -4.32 1.38
CA PHE A 141 9.29 -4.61 2.59
C PHE A 141 8.77 -6.05 2.60
N SER A 142 8.32 -6.50 3.76
CA SER A 142 7.70 -7.81 3.97
C SER A 142 6.20 -7.64 4.18
N LEU A 143 5.39 -8.29 3.35
CA LEU A 143 3.94 -8.39 3.46
C LEU A 143 3.56 -9.74 4.09
N ARG A 144 2.96 -9.70 5.28
CA ARG A 144 2.43 -10.89 5.96
C ARG A 144 0.92 -10.96 5.79
N VAL A 145 0.40 -12.14 5.49
CA VAL A 145 -1.03 -12.41 5.33
C VAL A 145 -1.44 -13.51 6.31
N SER A 146 -2.42 -13.22 7.16
CA SER A 146 -2.82 -14.06 8.30
C SER A 146 -4.29 -14.50 8.26
N CYS A 147 -5.03 -14.07 7.25
CA CYS A 147 -6.42 -14.48 7.02
C CYS A 147 -6.59 -15.15 5.67
N GLU A 148 -7.71 -15.82 5.49
CA GLU A 148 -8.17 -16.41 4.23
C GLU A 148 -9.64 -16.03 3.99
N PRO A 149 -10.11 -15.98 2.73
CA PRO A 149 -11.48 -15.61 2.45
C PRO A 149 -12.45 -16.67 3.01
N ALA A 150 -13.49 -16.23 3.71
CA ALA A 150 -14.56 -17.09 4.20
C ALA A 150 -15.32 -17.77 3.02
N GLN A 151 -15.44 -17.04 1.92
CA GLN A 151 -15.93 -17.52 0.63
C GLN A 151 -15.05 -16.97 -0.48
N ARG A 152 -14.66 -17.82 -1.42
CA ARG A 152 -13.81 -17.44 -2.57
C ARG A 152 -14.61 -16.81 -3.71
N GLN A 153 -15.91 -17.05 -3.76
CA GLN A 153 -16.83 -16.50 -4.74
C GLN A 153 -18.03 -15.89 -4.02
N LEU A 154 -18.53 -14.77 -4.54
CA LEU A 154 -19.75 -14.13 -4.07
C LEU A 154 -20.72 -13.96 -5.24
N ILE A 155 -22.01 -14.09 -4.96
CA ILE A 155 -23.05 -13.73 -5.92
C ILE A 155 -23.32 -12.23 -5.78
N ARG A 156 -23.16 -11.47 -6.87
CA ARG A 156 -23.53 -10.05 -6.94
C ARG A 156 -24.50 -9.84 -8.09
N GLY A 157 -25.78 -9.69 -7.76
CA GLY A 157 -26.83 -9.66 -8.77
C GLY A 157 -26.91 -11.02 -9.45
N ASP A 158 -26.75 -11.03 -10.78
CA ASP A 158 -26.78 -12.25 -11.60
C ASP A 158 -25.36 -12.77 -11.93
N GLU A 159 -24.31 -12.17 -11.38
CA GLU A 159 -22.91 -12.53 -11.64
C GLU A 159 -22.25 -13.18 -10.43
N GLU A 160 -21.47 -14.23 -10.68
CA GLU A 160 -20.56 -14.82 -9.72
C GLU A 160 -19.20 -14.12 -9.82
N VAL A 161 -18.79 -13.46 -8.75
CA VAL A 161 -17.53 -12.70 -8.69
C VAL A 161 -16.52 -13.41 -7.79
N ASN A 162 -15.30 -13.57 -8.30
CA ASN A 162 -14.19 -14.11 -7.52
C ASN A 162 -13.66 -13.04 -6.57
N VAL A 163 -13.55 -13.39 -5.29
CA VAL A 163 -13.00 -12.54 -4.20
C VAL A 163 -11.84 -13.21 -3.47
N ASP A 164 -11.31 -14.30 -4.03
CA ASP A 164 -10.12 -14.97 -3.54
C ASP A 164 -8.92 -14.03 -3.63
N TYR A 165 -8.04 -14.04 -2.63
CA TYR A 165 -6.90 -13.14 -2.57
C TYR A 165 -5.64 -13.91 -2.22
N ILE A 166 -4.50 -13.20 -2.26
CA ILE A 166 -3.19 -13.75 -1.94
C ILE A 166 -3.24 -14.68 -0.70
N ARG A 167 -2.64 -15.86 -0.85
CA ARG A 167 -2.63 -16.90 0.16
C ARG A 167 -2.03 -16.39 1.48
N SER A 168 -2.59 -16.87 2.59
CA SER A 168 -1.95 -16.73 3.89
C SER A 168 -0.60 -17.46 3.90
N SER A 169 0.39 -16.90 4.62
CA SER A 169 1.70 -17.51 4.69
C SER A 169 2.37 -17.27 6.04
N ALA A 170 2.96 -18.33 6.59
CA ALA A 170 3.81 -18.27 7.78
C ALA A 170 5.09 -17.44 7.52
N VAL A 171 5.58 -17.45 6.28
CA VAL A 171 6.71 -16.64 5.83
C VAL A 171 6.18 -15.45 5.04
N ALA A 172 6.52 -14.22 5.45
CA ALA A 172 6.06 -13.03 4.76
C ALA A 172 6.61 -12.96 3.33
N TYR A 173 5.80 -12.43 2.41
CA TYR A 173 6.20 -12.15 1.04
C TYR A 173 7.17 -10.97 1.03
N THR A 174 8.37 -11.15 0.48
CA THR A 174 9.29 -10.03 0.25
C THR A 174 8.90 -9.32 -1.03
N VAL A 175 8.57 -8.04 -0.92
CA VAL A 175 8.08 -7.21 -2.02
C VAL A 175 9.11 -6.13 -2.35
N PHE A 176 9.40 -5.98 -3.64
CA PHE A 176 10.28 -4.94 -4.18
C PHE A 176 9.47 -3.93 -4.98
N ALA A 177 9.13 -2.80 -4.37
CA ALA A 177 8.38 -1.73 -5.01
C ALA A 177 9.29 -0.74 -5.72
N ARG A 178 8.87 -0.35 -6.93
CA ARG A 178 9.44 0.77 -7.67
C ARG A 178 8.83 2.06 -7.16
N ARG A 179 9.68 3.07 -6.99
CA ARG A 179 9.27 4.45 -6.73
C ARG A 179 9.50 5.29 -7.98
N VAL A 180 8.46 5.92 -8.49
CA VAL A 180 8.52 6.72 -9.72
C VAL A 180 7.81 8.06 -9.57
N PRO A 181 8.30 9.15 -10.20
CA PRO A 181 7.62 10.44 -10.16
C PRO A 181 6.19 10.34 -10.70
N ARG A 182 5.21 10.83 -9.95
CA ARG A 182 3.81 10.81 -10.38
C ARG A 182 3.63 11.61 -11.67
N GLY A 183 2.74 11.14 -12.55
CA GLY A 183 2.48 11.75 -13.86
C GLY A 183 3.51 11.42 -14.93
N SER A 184 4.58 10.68 -14.61
CA SER A 184 5.48 10.12 -15.62
C SER A 184 4.85 8.92 -16.34
N LEU A 185 5.30 8.61 -17.55
CA LEU A 185 4.85 7.41 -18.28
C LEU A 185 5.12 6.12 -17.48
N SER A 186 6.20 6.09 -16.71
CA SER A 186 6.60 4.97 -15.85
C SER A 186 5.75 4.87 -14.57
N ALA A 187 4.91 5.86 -14.25
CA ALA A 187 3.96 5.82 -13.14
C ALA A 187 2.70 5.00 -13.44
N ARG A 188 2.52 4.56 -14.70
CA ARG A 188 1.41 3.67 -15.04
C ARG A 188 1.62 2.31 -14.35
N LEU A 189 0.63 1.92 -13.56
CA LEU A 189 0.62 0.62 -12.90
C LEU A 189 0.60 -0.51 -13.95
N PRO A 190 1.34 -1.61 -13.73
CA PRO A 190 1.19 -2.82 -14.53
C PRO A 190 -0.26 -3.31 -14.48
N ALA A 191 -0.85 -3.60 -15.62
CA ALA A 191 -2.20 -4.17 -15.71
C ALA A 191 -2.15 -5.68 -15.48
N PHE A 192 -3.22 -6.24 -14.91
CA PHE A 192 -3.42 -7.69 -14.88
C PHE A 192 -3.74 -8.21 -16.27
N ASP A 193 -3.48 -9.49 -16.51
CA ASP A 193 -3.85 -10.15 -17.75
C ASP A 193 -5.28 -10.70 -17.61
N GLU A 194 -6.26 -9.85 -17.94
CA GLU A 194 -7.69 -10.18 -17.84
C GLU A 194 -8.09 -11.43 -18.66
N SER A 195 -7.28 -11.82 -19.65
CA SER A 195 -7.54 -13.04 -20.42
C SER A 195 -7.42 -14.32 -19.58
N ARG A 196 -6.67 -14.26 -18.45
CA ARG A 196 -6.50 -15.36 -17.50
C ARG A 196 -7.64 -15.49 -16.49
N CYS A 197 -8.53 -14.51 -16.45
CA CYS A 197 -9.62 -14.43 -15.49
C CYS A 197 -10.95 -14.97 -16.01
N LYS A 198 -10.98 -15.42 -17.27
CA LYS A 198 -12.14 -16.10 -17.82
C LYS A 198 -12.20 -17.51 -17.22
N ALA A 199 -13.24 -17.77 -16.44
CA ALA A 199 -13.66 -19.11 -16.10
C ALA A 199 -14.16 -19.83 -17.37
N GLU A 200 -13.83 -21.12 -17.50
CA GLU A 200 -14.66 -22.06 -18.30
C GLU A 200 -16.00 -22.30 -17.58
#